data_AF-A0A4P9Y369-F1
#
_entry.id   AF-A0A4P9Y369-F1
#
_cell.length_a   1.000
_cell.length_b   1.000
_cell.length_c   1.000
_cell.angle_alpha   90.00
_cell.angle_beta   90.00
_cell.angle_gamma   90.00
#
_symmetry.space_group_name_H-M   'P 1'
#
loop_
_entity.id
_entity.type
_entity.pdbx_description
1 polymer ?
#
loop_
_entity_poly.entity_id
_entity_poly.type
_entity_poly.pdbx_seq_one_letter_code
_entity_poly.pdbx_strand_id
1 'polypeptide(L)'
;PTTYNQLQQISLGVSIGAPLLLQGPPGSGKTALVEGLAHRTGHHLVKIHMGDETDARVLLGAYVATSEPGQFRWQPGVLTVAVQEGRWVLLEDVDSTGGEVQSLLAPLVEQGQLSIPGRGEVIRAAAGFRLFATMATLSRG
;
A
#
# COMPACT_ATOMS: atom_id res chain seq x y z
N PRO A 1 -3.46 -26.72 -9.88
CA PRO A 1 -4.74 -26.49 -9.15
C PRO A 1 -4.76 -25.22 -8.28
N THR A 2 -3.62 -24.79 -7.73
CA THR A 2 -3.53 -23.67 -6.76
C THR A 2 -3.53 -22.26 -7.38
N THR A 3 -2.87 -22.05 -8.53
CA THR A 3 -2.75 -20.73 -9.17
C THR A 3 -4.08 -20.18 -9.67
N TYR A 4 -4.97 -21.03 -10.20
CA TYR A 4 -6.27 -20.60 -10.73
C TYR A 4 -7.21 -20.12 -9.63
N ASN A 5 -7.24 -20.82 -8.49
CA ASN A 5 -8.01 -20.40 -7.33
C ASN A 5 -7.47 -19.09 -6.73
N GLN A 6 -6.16 -18.89 -6.69
CA GLN A 6 -5.57 -17.61 -6.27
C GLN A 6 -5.97 -16.46 -7.22
N LEU A 7 -5.89 -16.67 -8.53
CA LEU A 7 -6.33 -15.68 -9.51
C LEU A 7 -7.83 -15.34 -9.37
N GLN A 8 -8.69 -16.32 -9.09
CA GLN A 8 -10.11 -16.08 -8.86
C GLN A 8 -10.37 -15.27 -7.59
N GLN A 9 -9.69 -15.59 -6.47
CA GLN A 9 -9.81 -14.83 -5.22
C GLN A 9 -9.30 -13.39 -5.38
N ILE A 10 -8.19 -13.20 -6.11
CA ILE A 10 -7.66 -11.88 -6.43
C ILE A 10 -8.64 -11.12 -7.35
N SER A 11 -9.15 -11.75 -8.39
CA SER A 11 -10.14 -11.14 -9.29
C SER A 11 -11.41 -10.72 -8.54
N LEU A 12 -11.88 -11.55 -7.61
CA LEU A 12 -13.05 -11.23 -6.78
C LEU A 12 -12.76 -10.04 -5.86
N GLY A 13 -11.63 -10.06 -5.14
CA GLY A 13 -11.22 -8.97 -4.25
C GLY A 13 -11.06 -7.64 -4.99
N VAL A 14 -10.43 -7.64 -6.17
CA VAL A 14 -10.32 -6.44 -7.02
C VAL A 14 -11.69 -5.92 -7.46
N SER A 15 -12.61 -6.84 -7.82
CA SER A 15 -13.97 -6.48 -8.26
C SER A 15 -14.77 -5.81 -7.16
N ILE A 16 -14.67 -6.29 -5.91
CA ILE A 16 -15.37 -5.70 -4.75
C ILE A 16 -14.58 -4.57 -4.08
N GLY A 17 -13.34 -4.32 -4.52
CA GLY A 17 -12.46 -3.29 -3.96
C GLY A 17 -11.90 -3.60 -2.57
N ALA A 18 -11.88 -4.87 -2.18
CA ALA A 18 -11.27 -5.30 -0.92
C ALA A 18 -9.74 -5.24 -1.00
N PRO A 19 -9.05 -4.85 0.09
CA PRO A 19 -7.61 -5.05 0.21
C PRO A 19 -7.23 -6.52 0.03
N LEU A 20 -6.11 -6.80 -0.64
CA LEU A 20 -5.68 -8.16 -0.97
C LEU A 20 -4.28 -8.48 -0.43
N LEU A 21 -4.18 -9.53 0.38
CA LEU A 21 -2.91 -10.08 0.84
C LEU A 21 -2.52 -11.31 0.00
N LEU A 22 -1.36 -11.23 -0.66
CA LEU A 22 -0.76 -12.34 -1.39
C LEU A 22 0.33 -12.96 -0.53
N GLN A 23 0.09 -14.20 -0.10
CA GLN A 23 1.03 -14.95 0.73
C GLN A 23 1.61 -16.13 -0.05
N GLY A 24 2.91 -16.36 0.08
CA GLY A 24 3.60 -17.49 -0.53
C GLY A 24 5.12 -17.42 -0.40
N PRO A 25 5.86 -18.46 -0.84
CA PRO A 25 7.32 -18.50 -0.74
C PRO A 25 8.00 -17.31 -1.44
N PRO A 26 9.23 -16.92 -1.03
CA PRO A 26 10.05 -16.00 -1.80
C PRO A 26 10.20 -16.44 -3.25
N GLY A 27 10.17 -15.50 -4.20
CA GLY A 27 10.30 -15.81 -5.63
C GLY A 27 9.07 -16.44 -6.29
N SER A 28 7.94 -16.64 -5.59
CA SER A 28 6.73 -17.27 -6.14
C SER A 28 5.92 -16.39 -7.12
N GLY A 29 6.45 -15.24 -7.53
CA GLY A 29 5.83 -14.37 -8.55
C GLY A 29 4.67 -13.47 -8.06
N LYS A 30 4.52 -13.23 -6.75
CA LYS A 30 3.40 -12.45 -6.18
C LYS A 30 3.37 -11.01 -6.72
N THR A 31 4.50 -10.32 -6.67
CA THR A 31 4.68 -8.97 -7.23
C THR A 31 4.37 -8.93 -8.72
N ALA A 32 4.97 -9.85 -9.49
CA ALA A 32 4.76 -9.95 -10.93
C ALA A 32 3.28 -10.19 -11.30
N LEU A 33 2.53 -10.90 -10.45
CA LEU A 33 1.11 -11.13 -10.66
C LEU A 33 0.29 -9.84 -10.51
N VAL A 34 0.56 -9.03 -9.47
CA VAL A 34 -0.12 -7.74 -9.27
C VAL A 34 0.26 -6.74 -10.36
N GLU A 35 1.55 -6.69 -10.73
CA GLU A 35 2.05 -5.87 -11.84
C GLU A 35 1.38 -6.23 -13.17
N GLY A 36 1.35 -7.52 -13.50
CA GLY A 36 0.71 -8.01 -14.72
C GLY A 36 -0.79 -7.70 -14.75
N LEU A 37 -1.47 -7.81 -13.60
CA LEU A 37 -2.89 -7.46 -13.48
C LEU A 37 -3.12 -5.96 -13.70
N ALA A 38 -2.37 -5.10 -12.99
CA ALA A 38 -2.48 -3.65 -13.12
C ALA A 38 -2.22 -3.19 -14.56
N HIS A 39 -1.17 -3.75 -15.19
CA HIS A 39 -0.84 -3.45 -16.59
C HIS A 39 -1.97 -3.86 -17.54
N ARG A 40 -2.51 -5.07 -17.41
CA ARG A 40 -3.59 -5.59 -18.26
C ARG A 40 -4.92 -4.85 -18.09
N THR A 41 -5.13 -4.24 -16.94
CA THR A 41 -6.37 -3.51 -16.60
C THR A 41 -6.23 -1.99 -16.75
N GLY A 42 -5.05 -1.50 -17.13
CA GLY A 42 -4.80 -0.08 -17.37
C GLY A 42 -4.68 0.77 -16.10
N HIS A 43 -4.27 0.18 -14.98
CA HIS A 43 -4.12 0.88 -13.71
C HIS A 43 -2.66 1.23 -13.41
N HIS A 44 -2.45 2.42 -12.84
CA HIS A 44 -1.15 2.85 -12.36
C HIS A 44 -0.84 2.19 -11.00
N LEU A 45 0.18 1.34 -10.99
CA LEU A 45 0.65 0.65 -9.78
C LEU A 45 1.83 1.39 -9.15
N VAL A 46 1.70 1.70 -7.86
CA VAL A 46 2.77 2.22 -6.99
C VAL A 46 3.23 1.08 -6.10
N LYS A 47 4.53 0.77 -6.13
CA LYS A 47 5.14 -0.23 -5.25
C LYS A 47 5.86 0.45 -4.10
N ILE A 48 5.67 -0.08 -2.90
CA ILE A 48 6.27 0.43 -1.66
C ILE A 48 6.90 -0.77 -0.96
N HIS A 49 8.23 -0.79 -0.89
CA HIS A 49 8.94 -1.79 -0.09
C HIS A 49 8.80 -1.45 1.38
N MET A 50 8.32 -2.43 2.14
CA MET A 50 8.19 -2.33 3.58
C MET A 50 9.40 -2.98 4.25
N GLY A 51 9.80 -2.45 5.39
CA GLY A 51 10.93 -2.94 6.20
C GLY A 51 10.97 -2.27 7.55
N ASP A 52 11.82 -2.76 8.45
CA ASP A 52 11.85 -2.36 9.86
C ASP A 52 12.10 -0.85 10.04
N GLU A 53 12.82 -0.22 9.11
CA GLU A 53 13.14 1.22 9.10
C GLU A 53 12.17 2.05 8.25
N THR A 54 11.02 1.51 7.86
CA THR A 54 10.04 2.26 7.05
C THR A 54 9.47 3.42 7.85
N ASP A 55 9.94 4.63 7.53
CA ASP A 55 9.48 5.85 8.17
C ASP A 55 8.07 6.22 7.67
N ALA A 56 7.12 6.27 8.60
CA ALA A 56 5.75 6.72 8.37
C ALA A 56 5.68 8.08 7.64
N ARG A 57 6.66 8.96 7.83
CA ARG A 57 6.76 10.25 7.15
C ARG A 57 6.97 10.12 5.65
N VAL A 58 7.68 9.09 5.20
CA VAL A 58 7.86 8.83 3.76
C VAL A 58 6.55 8.37 3.13
N LEU A 59 5.77 7.57 3.88
CA LEU A 59 4.47 7.07 3.43
C LEU A 59 3.40 8.15 3.41
N LEU A 60 3.23 8.86 4.54
CA LEU A 60 2.12 9.80 4.75
C LEU A 60 2.47 11.23 4.32
N GLY A 61 3.73 11.62 4.49
CA GLY A 61 4.21 12.96 4.22
C GLY A 61 4.82 13.63 5.45
N ALA A 62 5.47 14.74 5.20
CA ALA A 62 6.13 15.55 6.22
C ALA A 62 6.07 17.03 5.87
N TYR A 63 6.30 17.89 6.86
CA TYR A 63 6.66 19.27 6.61
C TYR A 63 8.13 19.35 6.23
N VAL A 64 8.40 19.85 5.02
CA VAL A 64 9.75 20.06 4.50
C VAL A 64 10.11 21.53 4.53
N ALA A 65 11.38 21.83 4.79
CA ALA A 65 11.89 23.19 4.71
C ALA A 65 11.78 23.69 3.26
N THR A 66 11.40 24.94 3.09
CA THR A 66 11.38 25.59 1.78
C THR A 66 12.69 26.37 1.56
N SER A 67 12.84 26.97 0.37
CA SER A 67 13.94 27.91 0.09
C SER A 67 13.87 29.19 0.94
N GLU A 68 12.71 29.51 1.50
CA GLU A 68 12.51 30.68 2.35
C GLU A 68 12.78 30.32 3.83
N PRO A 69 13.72 31.01 4.50
CA PRO A 69 14.04 30.74 5.90
C PRO A 69 12.81 30.85 6.82
N GLY A 70 12.65 29.86 7.70
CA GLY A 70 11.54 29.82 8.66
C GLY A 70 10.21 29.33 8.08
N GLN A 71 10.13 29.04 6.77
CA GLN A 71 8.94 28.47 6.15
C GLN A 71 9.04 26.97 5.92
N PHE A 72 7.97 26.27 6.31
CA PHE A 72 7.79 24.85 6.11
C PHE A 72 6.54 24.60 5.30
N ARG A 73 6.63 23.70 4.33
CA ARG A 73 5.51 23.30 3.48
C ARG A 73 5.20 21.83 3.71
N TRP A 74 3.91 21.51 3.80
CA TRP A 74 3.47 20.13 3.77
C TRP A 74 3.74 19.49 2.41
N GLN A 75 4.40 18.34 2.43
CA GLN A 75 4.59 17.50 1.27
C GLN A 75 3.96 16.13 1.53
N PRO A 76 2.92 15.73 0.75
CA PRO A 76 2.31 14.43 0.90
C PRO A 76 3.31 13.32 0.54
N GLY A 77 3.27 12.24 1.30
CA GLY A 77 4.06 11.04 1.06
C GLY A 77 3.48 10.17 -0.05
N VAL A 78 4.20 9.12 -0.41
CA VAL A 78 3.86 8.26 -1.56
C VAL A 78 2.49 7.60 -1.41
N LEU A 79 2.12 7.15 -0.20
CA LEU A 79 0.84 6.52 0.06
C LEU A 79 -0.29 7.56 0.02
N THR A 80 -0.07 8.73 0.60
CA THR A 80 -1.04 9.83 0.57
C THR A 80 -1.41 10.24 -0.85
N VAL A 81 -0.41 10.43 -1.72
CA VAL A 81 -0.65 10.75 -3.13
C VAL A 81 -1.43 9.63 -3.82
N ALA A 82 -1.03 8.37 -3.61
CA ALA A 82 -1.70 7.24 -4.26
C ALA A 82 -3.17 7.08 -3.83
N VAL A 83 -3.47 7.30 -2.54
CA VAL A 83 -4.83 7.26 -1.99
C VAL A 83 -5.70 8.38 -2.57
N GLN A 84 -5.16 9.60 -2.65
CA GLN A 84 -5.88 10.77 -3.20
C GLN A 84 -6.16 10.63 -4.70
N GLU A 85 -5.24 10.02 -5.45
CA GLU A 85 -5.35 9.89 -6.90
C GLU A 85 -6.04 8.59 -7.36
N GLY A 86 -6.40 7.69 -6.44
CA GLY A 86 -7.06 6.44 -6.80
C GLY A 86 -6.13 5.42 -7.46
N ARG A 87 -4.83 5.50 -7.19
CA ARG A 87 -3.83 4.58 -7.76
C ARG A 87 -3.89 3.22 -7.09
N TRP A 88 -3.40 2.19 -7.78
CA TRP A 88 -3.17 0.90 -7.15
C TRP A 88 -1.87 0.98 -6.33
N VAL A 89 -1.88 0.40 -5.14
CA VAL A 89 -0.71 0.35 -4.24
C VAL A 89 -0.40 -1.10 -3.91
N LEU A 90 0.87 -1.48 -4.06
CA LEU A 90 1.41 -2.75 -3.58
C LEU A 90 2.41 -2.47 -2.45
N LEU A 91 2.09 -2.94 -1.25
CA LEU A 91 3.00 -2.98 -0.10
C LEU A 91 3.77 -4.30 -0.13
N GLU A 92 5.08 -4.24 -0.34
CA GLU A 92 5.92 -5.43 -0.42
C GLU A 92 6.49 -5.79 0.95
N ASP A 93 6.35 -7.06 1.34
CA ASP A 93 6.94 -7.66 2.55
C ASP A 93 6.47 -7.02 3.86
N VAL A 94 5.15 -6.90 3.99
CA VAL A 94 4.47 -6.26 5.14
C VAL A 94 4.71 -6.98 6.48
N ASP A 95 5.21 -8.21 6.48
CA ASP A 95 5.62 -8.93 7.68
C ASP A 95 6.86 -8.33 8.36
N SER A 96 7.64 -7.52 7.63
CA SER A 96 8.84 -6.85 8.13
C SER A 96 8.58 -5.42 8.62
N THR A 97 7.32 -5.02 8.87
CA THR A 97 7.00 -3.67 9.37
C THR A 97 6.89 -3.61 10.88
N GLY A 98 7.35 -2.52 11.49
CA GLY A 98 7.06 -2.19 12.88
C GLY A 98 5.57 -1.91 13.15
N GLY A 99 5.14 -2.09 14.41
CA GLY A 99 3.73 -1.95 14.82
C GLY A 99 3.13 -0.55 14.62
N GLU A 100 3.95 0.50 14.58
CA GLU A 100 3.50 1.86 14.25
C GLU A 100 2.94 1.93 12.83
N VAL A 101 3.69 1.43 11.84
CA VAL A 101 3.27 1.44 10.43
C VAL A 101 2.00 0.60 10.24
N GLN A 102 1.90 -0.55 10.91
CA GLN A 102 0.69 -1.38 10.86
C GLN A 102 -0.54 -0.62 11.40
N SER A 103 -0.39 0.07 12.53
CA SER A 103 -1.47 0.87 13.13
C SER A 103 -1.90 2.03 12.24
N LEU A 104 -0.96 2.61 11.47
CA LEU A 104 -1.26 3.66 10.49
C LEU A 104 -2.00 3.12 9.26
N LEU A 105 -1.72 1.89 8.84
CA LEU A 105 -2.38 1.24 7.70
C LEU A 105 -3.76 0.68 8.03
N ALA A 106 -4.04 0.35 9.30
CA ALA A 106 -5.29 -0.30 9.70
C ALA A 106 -6.57 0.46 9.25
N PRO A 107 -6.71 1.78 9.43
CA PRO A 107 -7.88 2.52 8.95
C PRO A 107 -8.06 2.45 7.42
N LEU A 108 -6.95 2.36 6.68
CA LEU A 108 -6.98 2.27 5.23
C LEU A 108 -7.51 0.90 4.78
N VAL A 109 -7.09 -0.16 5.48
CA VAL A 109 -7.54 -1.53 5.23
C VAL A 109 -9.00 -1.72 5.63
N GLU A 110 -9.40 -1.22 6.80
CA GLU A 110 -10.74 -1.45 7.36
C GLU A 110 -11.82 -0.55 6.76
N GLN A 111 -11.47 0.71 6.46
CA GLN A 111 -12.45 1.76 6.18
C GLN A 111 -12.21 2.49 4.85
N GLY A 112 -11.12 2.17 4.14
CA GLY A 112 -10.71 2.89 2.93
C GLY A 112 -10.34 4.36 3.21
N GLN A 113 -9.79 4.64 4.39
CA GLN A 113 -9.44 5.99 4.84
C GLN A 113 -7.99 6.03 5.34
N LEU A 114 -7.24 7.04 4.93
CA LEU A 114 -5.89 7.31 5.40
C LEU A 114 -5.92 8.45 6.43
N SER A 115 -5.51 8.17 7.66
CA SER A 115 -5.34 9.20 8.69
C SER A 115 -3.96 9.84 8.59
N ILE A 116 -3.87 11.15 8.75
CA ILE A 116 -2.63 11.92 8.79
C ILE A 116 -2.52 12.56 10.20
N PRO A 117 -1.96 11.84 11.19
CA PRO A 117 -2.04 12.23 12.60
C PRO A 117 -1.49 13.63 12.90
N GLY A 118 -0.34 13.98 12.33
CA GLY A 118 0.29 15.29 12.52
C GLY A 118 -0.49 16.48 11.93
N ARG A 119 -1.57 16.22 11.19
CA ARG A 119 -2.46 17.23 10.60
C ARG A 119 -3.90 17.14 11.10
N GLY A 120 -4.27 16.08 11.82
CA GLY A 120 -5.66 15.80 12.16
C GLY A 120 -6.56 15.61 10.93
N GLU A 121 -5.98 15.20 9.80
CA GLU A 121 -6.67 15.09 8.51
C GLU A 121 -6.98 13.62 8.22
N VAL A 122 -8.16 13.34 7.67
CA VAL A 122 -8.56 12.00 7.21
C VAL A 122 -8.91 12.08 5.75
N ILE A 123 -8.22 11.28 4.93
CA ILE A 123 -8.35 11.25 3.48
C ILE A 123 -9.08 9.98 3.10
N ARG A 124 -10.24 10.11 2.45
CA ARG A 124 -10.94 8.95 1.87
C ARG A 124 -10.25 8.55 0.57
N ALA A 125 -10.02 7.25 0.40
CA ALA A 125 -9.46 6.71 -0.84
C ALA A 125 -10.37 7.06 -2.03
N ALA A 126 -9.76 7.62 -3.08
CA ALA A 126 -10.47 7.98 -4.29
C ALA A 126 -10.96 6.75 -5.05
N ALA A 127 -11.94 6.97 -5.93
CA ALA A 127 -12.46 5.91 -6.79
C ALA A 127 -11.32 5.28 -7.61
N GLY A 128 -11.30 3.95 -7.70
CA GLY A 128 -10.26 3.20 -8.40
C GLY A 128 -9.08 2.78 -7.51
N PHE A 129 -8.93 3.35 -6.30
CA PHE A 129 -7.90 2.91 -5.36
C PHE A 129 -8.04 1.42 -5.06
N ARG A 130 -6.90 0.71 -5.06
CA ARG A 130 -6.79 -0.70 -4.66
C ARG A 130 -5.52 -0.89 -3.88
N LEU A 131 -5.62 -1.63 -2.78
CA LEU A 131 -4.50 -1.96 -1.90
C LEU A 131 -4.18 -3.46 -2.01
N PHE A 132 -2.92 -3.75 -2.32
CA PHE A 132 -2.35 -5.07 -2.34
C PHE A 132 -1.20 -5.12 -1.34
N ALA A 133 -0.97 -6.29 -0.75
CA ALA A 133 0.17 -6.55 0.10
C ALA A 133 0.78 -7.91 -0.24
N THR A 134 2.10 -8.04 -0.14
CA THR A 134 2.78 -9.35 -0.17
C THR A 134 3.38 -9.70 1.16
N MET A 135 3.36 -10.99 1.46
CA MET A 135 4.01 -11.55 2.65
C MET A 135 4.72 -12.85 2.26
N ALA A 136 5.93 -13.04 2.75
CA ALA A 136 6.66 -14.28 2.59
C ALA A 136 6.15 -15.33 3.58
N THR A 137 5.84 -16.55 3.10
CA THR A 137 5.65 -17.68 4.01
C THR A 137 7.02 -18.22 4.40
N LEU A 138 7.49 -17.92 5.61
CA LEU A 138 8.64 -18.62 6.16
C LEU A 138 8.24 -20.08 6.41
N SER A 139 8.90 -21.00 5.72
CA SER A 139 8.85 -22.43 6.05
C SER A 139 9.50 -22.59 7.43
N ARG A 140 8.69 -22.85 8.46
CA ARG A 140 9.21 -23.33 9.75
C ARG A 140 9.87 -24.68 9.50
N GLY A 141 11.19 -24.71 9.59
CA GLY A 141 11.96 -25.96 9.72
C GLY A 141 11.71 -26.61 11.07
#